data_AF-A0A318E6R7-F1
#
_entry.id   AF-A0A318E6R7-F1
#
_cell.length_a   1.000
_cell.length_b   1.000
_cell.length_c   1.000
_cell.angle_alpha   90.00
_cell.angle_beta   90.00
_cell.angle_gamma   90.00
#
_symmetry.space_group_name_H-M   'P 1'
#
loop_
_entity.id
_entity.type
_entity.pdbx_description
1 polymer ?
#
loop_
_entity_poly.entity_id
_entity_poly.type
_entity_poly.pdbx_seq_one_letter_code
_entity_poly.pdbx_strand_id
1 'polypeptide(L)'
;MSHLSESLRELPAFEPPADGWSRLQQALQPAPRRRRRATAALALAASVLAAVGIVRLMPPQALSPADPEIAALMQRSQALERHLVRLRPQVVVWDARYAATTQAIESDIAMVDLQLNHASAAGARTLWENRVSLLDRLVATHQAAGEGPSAVALAPAQQEWSL
;
A
#
# COMPACT_ATOMS: atom_id res chain seq x y z
N MET A 1 -0.88 8.52 -33.31
CA MET A 1 -1.54 7.43 -32.55
C MET A 1 -2.56 6.64 -33.40
N SER A 2 -2.79 7.00 -34.66
CA SER A 2 -3.76 6.38 -35.58
C SER A 2 -3.31 5.02 -36.15
N HIS A 3 -2.01 4.82 -36.36
CA HIS A 3 -1.47 3.59 -36.95
C HIS A 3 -1.72 2.33 -36.11
N LEU A 4 -1.76 2.45 -34.77
CA LEU A 4 -2.07 1.31 -33.90
C LEU A 4 -3.52 0.86 -34.06
N SER A 5 -4.45 1.81 -34.19
CA SER A 5 -5.86 1.51 -34.37
C SER A 5 -6.15 0.87 -35.72
N GLU A 6 -5.41 1.22 -36.77
CA GLU A 6 -5.46 0.54 -38.07
C GLU A 6 -4.91 -0.89 -37.98
N SER A 7 -3.72 -1.08 -37.40
CA SER A 7 -3.14 -2.42 -37.24
C SER A 7 -4.00 -3.37 -36.38
N LEU A 8 -4.74 -2.85 -35.40
CA LEU A 8 -5.67 -3.65 -34.60
C LEU A 8 -6.95 -4.03 -35.37
N ARG A 9 -7.39 -3.20 -36.33
CA ARG A 9 -8.56 -3.51 -37.19
C ARG A 9 -8.25 -4.54 -38.25
N GLU A 10 -6.98 -4.66 -38.65
CA GLU A 10 -6.52 -5.65 -39.62
C GLU A 10 -6.34 -7.06 -39.00
N LEU A 11 -6.49 -7.20 -37.68
CA LEU A 11 -6.40 -8.50 -37.05
C LEU A 11 -7.59 -9.39 -37.43
N PRO A 12 -7.34 -10.66 -37.83
CA PRO A 12 -8.41 -11.60 -38.11
C PRO A 12 -9.26 -11.81 -36.85
N ALA A 13 -10.58 -11.92 -37.04
CA ALA A 13 -11.51 -12.17 -35.94
C ALA A 13 -11.14 -13.50 -35.26
N PHE A 14 -10.58 -13.41 -34.06
CA PHE A 14 -10.26 -14.56 -33.23
C PHE A 14 -11.48 -14.88 -32.37
N GLU A 15 -12.12 -16.01 -32.63
CA GLU A 15 -13.23 -16.47 -31.79
C GLU A 15 -12.65 -16.98 -30.46
N PRO A 16 -12.94 -16.33 -29.32
CA PRO A 16 -12.42 -16.79 -28.05
C PRO A 16 -13.04 -18.15 -27.73
N PRO A 17 -12.27 -19.10 -27.17
CA PRO A 17 -12.82 -20.40 -26.79
C PRO A 17 -13.94 -20.21 -25.77
N ALA A 18 -15.10 -20.84 -26.03
CA ALA A 18 -16.32 -20.68 -25.24
C ALA A 18 -16.12 -20.87 -23.72
N ASP A 19 -15.16 -21.73 -23.33
CA ASP A 19 -14.88 -22.06 -21.94
C ASP A 19 -13.74 -21.24 -21.32
N GLY A 20 -13.30 -20.16 -21.98
CA GLY A 20 -12.16 -19.35 -21.51
C GLY A 20 -12.38 -18.80 -20.09
N TRP A 21 -13.59 -18.34 -19.80
CA TRP A 21 -13.94 -17.81 -18.48
C TRP A 21 -13.98 -18.88 -17.39
N SER A 22 -14.58 -20.04 -17.69
CA SER A 22 -14.65 -21.18 -16.78
C SER A 22 -13.25 -21.72 -16.43
N ARG A 23 -12.35 -21.78 -17.43
CA ARG A 23 -10.94 -22.15 -17.21
C ARG A 23 -10.20 -21.15 -16.33
N LEU A 24 -10.43 -19.85 -16.53
CA LEU A 24 -9.84 -18.82 -15.68
C LEU A 24 -10.32 -18.94 -14.23
N GLN A 25 -11.62 -19.17 -14.03
CA GLN A 25 -12.18 -19.39 -12.69
C GLN A 25 -11.56 -20.62 -12.02
N GLN A 26 -11.42 -21.73 -12.73
CA GLN A 26 -10.78 -22.93 -12.20
C GLN A 26 -9.30 -22.71 -11.85
N ALA A 27 -8.56 -21.95 -12.67
CA ALA A 27 -7.17 -21.60 -12.40
C ALA A 27 -7.02 -20.66 -11.18
N LEU A 28 -8.02 -19.82 -10.93
CA LEU A 28 -8.06 -18.91 -9.79
C LEU A 28 -8.63 -19.56 -8.52
N GLN A 29 -9.23 -20.75 -8.59
CA GLN A 29 -9.66 -21.45 -7.39
C GLN A 29 -8.44 -21.89 -6.57
N PRO A 30 -8.28 -21.38 -5.33
CA PRO A 30 -7.14 -21.77 -4.50
C PRO A 30 -7.27 -23.25 -4.13
N ALA A 31 -6.28 -24.06 -4.53
CA ALA A 31 -6.20 -25.45 -4.11
C ALA A 31 -6.33 -25.59 -2.57
N PRO A 32 -6.96 -26.66 -2.05
CA PRO A 32 -7.17 -26.82 -0.61
C PRO A 32 -5.83 -27.00 0.13
N ARG A 33 -5.28 -25.89 0.62
CA ARG A 33 -4.00 -25.78 1.37
C ARG A 33 -4.07 -26.31 2.82
N ARG A 34 -5.03 -27.20 3.14
CA ARG A 34 -5.36 -27.55 4.53
C ARG A 34 -4.25 -28.35 5.23
N ARG A 35 -3.53 -29.22 4.51
CA ARG A 35 -2.42 -30.02 5.09
C ARG A 35 -1.12 -29.23 5.28
N ARG A 36 -0.82 -28.23 4.44
CA ARG A 36 0.38 -27.37 4.57
C ARG A 36 0.26 -26.32 5.68
N ARG A 37 -0.96 -25.88 6.03
CA ARG A 37 -1.18 -24.92 7.12
C ARG A 37 -0.90 -25.50 8.51
N ALA A 38 -1.16 -26.79 8.72
CA ALA A 38 -0.94 -27.43 10.02
C ALA A 38 0.55 -27.54 10.37
N THR A 39 1.41 -27.89 9.40
CA THR A 39 2.86 -27.94 9.62
C THR A 39 3.51 -26.55 9.64
N ALA A 40 3.01 -25.60 8.85
CA ALA A 40 3.48 -24.22 8.87
C ALA A 40 3.14 -23.49 10.18
N ALA A 41 1.98 -23.78 10.79
CA ALA A 41 1.59 -23.19 12.08
C ALA A 41 2.49 -23.66 13.24
N LEU A 42 2.93 -24.92 13.23
CA LEU A 42 3.87 -25.46 14.23
C LEU A 42 5.29 -24.88 14.08
N ALA A 43 5.75 -24.65 12.84
CA ALA A 43 7.05 -24.02 12.60
C ALA A 43 7.10 -22.54 13.05
N LEU A 44 5.99 -21.80 12.88
CA LEU A 44 5.87 -20.41 13.35
C LEU A 44 5.90 -20.28 14.88
N ALA A 45 5.32 -21.24 15.62
CA ALA A 45 5.35 -21.21 17.08
C ALA A 45 6.79 -21.40 17.63
N ALA A 46 7.58 -22.26 17.00
CA ALA A 46 8.97 -22.50 17.40
C ALA A 46 9.88 -21.29 17.12
N SER A 47 9.70 -20.57 16.00
CA SER A 47 10.51 -19.40 15.68
C SER A 47 10.23 -18.20 16.59
N VAL A 48 8.97 -18.00 17.01
CA VAL A 48 8.61 -16.96 17.98
C VAL A 48 9.21 -17.25 19.36
N LEU A 49 9.16 -18.50 19.83
CA LEU A 49 9.75 -18.87 21.11
C LEU A 49 11.29 -18.75 21.11
N ALA A 50 11.94 -19.11 20.00
CA ALA A 50 13.38 -18.91 19.85
C ALA A 50 13.76 -17.41 19.82
N ALA A 51 13.00 -16.57 19.11
CA ALA A 51 13.24 -15.12 19.08
C ALA A 51 13.06 -14.47 20.47
N VAL A 52 12.01 -14.84 21.21
CA VAL A 52 11.78 -14.34 22.57
C VAL A 52 12.84 -14.84 23.55
N GLY A 53 13.29 -16.09 23.40
CA GLY A 53 14.37 -16.66 24.21
C GLY A 53 15.71 -15.94 23.97
N ILE A 54 16.09 -15.71 22.72
CA ILE A 54 17.35 -15.03 22.37
C ILE A 54 17.38 -13.59 22.91
N VAL A 55 16.27 -12.85 22.82
CA VAL A 55 16.16 -11.49 23.36
C VAL A 55 16.33 -11.46 24.90
N ARG A 56 15.94 -12.52 25.61
CA ARG A 56 16.07 -12.61 27.07
C ARG A 56 17.49 -12.99 27.54
N LEU A 57 18.30 -13.61 26.69
CA LEU A 57 19.67 -14.01 27.01
C LEU A 57 20.74 -13.01 26.54
N MET A 58 20.40 -12.04 25.68
CA MET A 58 21.33 -10.96 25.38
C MET A 58 21.42 -10.02 26.59
N PRO A 59 22.64 -9.71 27.09
CA PRO A 59 22.80 -8.60 28.02
C PRO A 59 22.27 -7.33 27.32
N PRO A 60 21.59 -6.43 28.03
CA PRO A 60 21.20 -5.16 27.45
C PRO A 60 22.50 -4.46 27.03
N GLN A 61 22.82 -4.51 25.73
CA GLN A 61 23.73 -3.53 25.18
C GLN A 61 23.08 -2.21 25.54
N ALA A 62 23.79 -1.39 26.31
CA ALA A 62 23.36 -0.03 26.57
C ALA A 62 23.25 0.64 25.20
N LEU A 63 22.06 0.58 24.62
CA LEU A 63 21.67 1.35 23.46
C LEU A 63 21.94 2.78 23.89
N SER A 64 22.93 3.41 23.24
CA SER A 64 23.12 4.85 23.32
C SER A 64 21.73 5.48 23.23
N PRO A 65 21.36 6.42 24.12
CA PRO A 65 20.02 6.98 24.12
C PRO A 65 19.71 7.42 22.69
N ALA A 66 18.69 6.79 22.09
CA ALA A 66 18.28 7.11 20.73
C ALA A 66 18.10 8.62 20.67
N ASP A 67 18.71 9.26 19.66
CA ASP A 67 18.63 10.70 19.46
C ASP A 67 17.14 11.11 19.62
N PRO A 68 16.81 11.99 20.59
CA PRO A 68 15.42 12.32 20.89
C PRO A 68 14.69 12.89 19.68
N GLU A 69 15.41 13.50 18.74
CA GLU A 69 14.84 14.03 17.51
C GLU A 69 14.48 12.91 16.53
N ILE A 70 15.32 11.87 16.42
CA ILE A 70 14.99 10.65 15.65
C ILE A 70 13.77 9.96 16.27
N ALA A 71 13.71 9.85 17.60
CA ALA A 71 12.56 9.25 18.29
C ALA A 71 11.25 10.03 18.01
N ALA A 72 11.30 11.37 18.00
CA ALA A 72 10.16 12.20 17.65
C ALA A 72 9.70 12.01 16.19
N LEU A 73 10.64 11.90 15.25
CA LEU A 73 10.33 11.61 13.84
C LEU A 73 9.69 10.22 13.67
N MET A 74 10.21 9.21 14.35
CA MET A 74 9.61 7.86 14.37
C MET A 74 8.17 7.91 14.89
N GLN A 75 7.93 8.63 15.98
CA GLN A 75 6.59 8.77 16.56
C GLN A 75 5.63 9.49 15.59
N ARG A 76 6.08 10.58 14.95
CA ARG A 76 5.29 11.31 13.94
C ARG A 76 4.95 10.41 12.76
N SER A 77 5.95 9.69 12.26
CA SER A 77 5.82 8.73 11.18
C SER A 77 4.75 7.67 11.49
N GLN A 78 4.80 7.05 12.67
CA GLN A 78 3.77 6.10 13.12
C GLN A 78 2.38 6.73 13.25
N ALA A 79 2.29 8.00 13.66
CA ALA A 79 1.03 8.71 13.75
C ALA A 79 0.40 8.91 12.36
N LEU A 80 1.20 9.23 11.34
CA LEU A 80 0.77 9.36 9.95
C LEU A 80 0.32 8.02 9.35
N GLU A 81 1.02 6.93 9.63
CA GLU A 81 0.59 5.59 9.20
C GLU A 81 -0.76 5.20 9.81
N ARG A 82 -0.95 5.44 11.11
CA ARG A 82 -2.25 5.22 11.78
C ARG A 82 -3.34 6.09 11.15
N HIS A 83 -3.00 7.30 10.73
CA HIS A 83 -3.94 8.18 10.04
C HIS A 83 -4.29 7.63 8.64
N LEU A 84 -3.32 7.20 7.86
CA LEU A 84 -3.51 6.57 6.56
C LEU A 84 -4.44 5.35 6.62
N VAL A 85 -4.26 4.49 7.64
CA VAL A 85 -5.13 3.33 7.86
C VAL A 85 -6.60 3.75 8.01
N ARG A 86 -6.88 4.91 8.63
CA ARG A 86 -8.25 5.43 8.76
C ARG A 86 -8.79 6.07 7.47
N LEU A 87 -7.92 6.66 6.63
CA LEU A 87 -8.30 7.32 5.39
C LEU A 87 -8.54 6.34 4.23
N ARG A 88 -7.75 5.27 4.13
CA ARG A 88 -7.80 4.30 3.03
C ARG A 88 -9.22 3.76 2.73
N PRO A 89 -10.05 3.38 3.71
CA PRO A 89 -11.41 2.90 3.45
C PRO A 89 -12.38 3.96 2.93
N GLN A 90 -12.06 5.25 3.10
CA GLN A 90 -12.95 6.36 2.72
C GLN A 90 -12.85 6.68 1.21
N VAL A 91 -11.79 6.24 0.54
CA VAL A 91 -11.58 6.47 -0.90
C VAL A 91 -12.12 5.27 -1.68
N VAL A 92 -13.37 5.37 -2.12
CA VAL A 92 -14.07 4.28 -2.84
C VAL A 92 -13.69 4.23 -4.33
N VAL A 93 -13.42 5.40 -4.94
CA VAL A 93 -13.08 5.51 -6.36
C VAL A 93 -11.77 6.29 -6.51
N TRP A 94 -10.78 5.64 -7.13
CA TRP A 94 -9.51 6.26 -7.46
C TRP A 94 -9.49 6.68 -8.93
N ASP A 95 -9.17 7.94 -9.21
CA ASP A 95 -8.70 8.34 -10.53
C ASP A 95 -7.30 7.73 -10.78
N ALA A 96 -7.02 7.34 -12.02
CA ALA A 96 -5.75 6.78 -12.46
C ALA A 96 -4.56 7.67 -12.06
N ARG A 97 -4.74 8.99 -12.07
CA ARG A 97 -3.71 9.95 -11.62
C ARG A 97 -3.37 9.80 -10.14
N TYR A 98 -4.37 9.70 -9.27
CA TYR A 98 -4.15 9.52 -7.83
C TYR A 98 -3.55 8.15 -7.52
N ALA A 99 -3.97 7.09 -8.25
CA ALA A 99 -3.39 5.75 -8.10
C ALA A 99 -1.90 5.73 -8.47
N ALA A 100 -1.53 6.33 -9.61
CA ALA A 100 -0.13 6.42 -10.04
C ALA A 100 0.73 7.23 -9.06
N THR A 101 0.20 8.34 -8.55
CA THR A 101 0.90 9.19 -7.56
C THR A 101 1.11 8.43 -6.25
N THR A 102 0.11 7.71 -5.78
CA THR A 102 0.18 6.88 -4.57
C THR A 102 1.24 5.79 -4.72
N GLN A 103 1.23 5.06 -5.84
CA GLN A 103 2.20 4.01 -6.11
C GLN A 103 3.64 4.52 -6.12
N ALA A 104 3.88 5.71 -6.71
CA ALA A 104 5.20 6.33 -6.71
C ALA A 104 5.67 6.66 -5.29
N ILE A 105 4.80 7.28 -4.47
CA ILE A 105 5.13 7.64 -3.09
C ILE A 105 5.39 6.39 -2.23
N GLU A 106 4.58 5.34 -2.36
CA GLU A 106 4.78 4.09 -1.62
C GLU A 106 6.09 3.39 -2.01
N SER A 107 6.49 3.48 -3.29
CA SER A 107 7.78 2.96 -3.76
C SER A 107 8.96 3.74 -3.15
N ASP A 108 8.84 5.07 -3.07
CA ASP A 108 9.85 5.92 -2.43
C ASP A 108 9.96 5.62 -0.93
N ILE A 109 8.83 5.39 -0.24
CA ILE A 109 8.83 5.00 1.18
C ILE A 109 9.55 3.66 1.36
N ALA A 110 9.26 2.67 0.52
CA ALA A 110 9.92 1.36 0.59
C ALA A 110 11.45 1.47 0.39
N MET A 111 11.90 2.36 -0.49
CA MET A 111 13.33 2.64 -0.69
C MET A 111 13.96 3.27 0.56
N VAL A 112 13.30 4.27 1.16
CA VAL A 112 13.77 4.90 2.41
C VAL A 112 13.82 3.89 3.56
N ASP A 113 12.83 3.02 3.68
CA ASP A 113 12.79 1.97 4.71
C ASP A 113 13.94 0.97 4.54
N LEU A 114 14.30 0.62 3.30
CA LEU A 114 15.49 -0.17 3.01
C LEU A 114 16.77 0.55 3.43
N GLN A 115 16.90 1.84 3.11
CA GLN A 115 18.06 2.65 3.50
C GLN A 115 18.19 2.79 5.02
N LEU A 116 17.08 2.94 5.73
CA LEU A 116 17.03 3.02 7.19
C LEU A 116 17.58 1.76 7.86
N ASN A 117 17.38 0.57 7.28
CA ASN A 117 17.92 -0.69 7.81
C ASN A 117 19.46 -0.73 7.80
N HIS A 118 20.11 0.11 6.99
CA HIS A 118 21.55 0.15 6.81
C HIS A 118 22.16 1.51 7.23
N ALA A 119 21.35 2.41 7.77
CA ALA A 119 21.75 3.77 8.07
C ALA A 119 22.71 3.83 9.26
N SER A 120 23.74 4.66 9.16
CA SER A 120 24.50 5.11 10.32
C SER A 120 23.67 6.09 11.14
N ALA A 121 24.03 6.29 12.42
CA ALA A 121 23.34 7.26 13.28
C ALA A 121 23.29 8.68 12.66
N ALA A 122 24.35 9.09 11.96
CA ALA A 122 24.43 10.40 11.30
C ALA A 122 23.47 10.53 10.10
N GLY A 123 23.24 9.45 9.35
CA GLY A 123 22.35 9.45 8.18
C GLY A 123 20.89 9.12 8.49
N ALA A 124 20.63 8.48 9.63
CA ALA A 124 19.30 8.02 10.02
C ALA A 124 18.30 9.17 10.15
N ARG A 125 18.72 10.32 10.69
CA ARG A 125 17.84 11.49 10.86
C ARG A 125 17.22 11.96 9.54
N THR A 126 18.05 12.22 8.53
CA THR A 126 17.59 12.70 7.22
C THR A 126 16.66 11.69 6.55
N LEU A 127 16.92 10.39 6.71
CA LEU A 127 16.03 9.35 6.19
C LEU A 127 14.68 9.33 6.91
N TRP A 128 14.65 9.53 8.23
CA TRP A 128 13.40 9.66 8.99
C TRP A 128 12.61 10.93 8.62
N GLU A 129 13.29 12.06 8.38
CA GLU A 129 12.66 13.29 7.87
C GLU A 129 12.03 13.05 6.49
N ASN A 130 12.77 12.38 5.58
CA ASN A 130 12.26 12.01 4.26
C ASN A 130 11.03 11.10 4.35
N ARG A 131 11.07 10.09 5.23
CA ARG A 131 9.94 9.18 5.45
C ARG A 131 8.68 9.93 5.90
N VAL A 132 8.83 10.83 6.87
CA VAL A 132 7.72 11.67 7.36
C VAL A 132 7.15 12.52 6.24
N SER A 133 8.00 13.16 5.44
CA SER A 133 7.59 13.98 4.29
C SER A 133 6.80 13.17 3.25
N LEU A 134 7.26 11.95 2.93
CA LEU A 134 6.57 11.05 2.01
C LEU A 134 5.21 10.60 2.56
N LEU A 135 5.12 10.27 3.85
CA LEU A 135 3.86 9.90 4.49
C LEU A 135 2.86 11.06 4.54
N ASP A 136 3.32 12.28 4.82
CA ASP A 136 2.49 13.48 4.78
C ASP A 136 1.90 13.70 3.37
N ARG A 137 2.73 13.55 2.32
CA ARG A 137 2.26 13.60 0.92
C ARG A 137 1.26 12.48 0.60
N LEU A 138 1.49 11.27 1.11
CA LEU A 138 0.58 10.14 0.91
C LEU A 138 -0.78 10.37 1.58
N VAL A 139 -0.78 10.92 2.80
CA VAL A 139 -1.99 11.35 3.52
C VAL A 139 -2.76 12.39 2.70
N ALA A 140 -2.08 13.45 2.24
CA ALA A 140 -2.70 14.50 1.44
C ALA A 140 -3.29 13.95 0.13
N THR A 141 -2.62 12.99 -0.51
CA THR A 141 -3.11 12.33 -1.72
C THR A 141 -4.40 11.55 -1.46
N HIS A 142 -4.49 10.84 -0.33
CA HIS A 142 -5.72 10.12 0.06
C HIS A 142 -6.86 11.07 0.41
N GLN A 143 -6.58 12.18 1.10
CA GLN A 143 -7.58 13.20 1.42
C GLN A 143 -8.16 13.82 0.14
N ALA A 144 -7.28 14.25 -0.78
CA ALA A 144 -7.70 14.82 -2.06
C ALA A 144 -8.48 13.82 -2.93
N ALA A 145 -8.17 12.53 -2.86
CA ALA A 145 -8.93 11.49 -3.56
C ALA A 145 -10.33 11.26 -2.94
N GLY A 146 -10.46 11.37 -1.62
CA GLY A 146 -11.74 11.29 -0.91
C GLY A 146 -12.68 12.47 -1.20
N GLU A 147 -12.12 13.63 -1.52
CA GLU A 147 -12.85 14.86 -1.89
C GLU A 147 -13.28 14.93 -3.37
N GLY A 148 -13.01 13.88 -4.16
CA GLY A 148 -13.32 13.83 -5.59
C GLY A 148 -14.80 14.13 -5.94
N PRO A 149 -15.14 14.42 -7.21
CA PRO A 149 -16.34 15.14 -7.67
C PRO A 149 -17.72 14.56 -7.28
N SER A 150 -17.78 13.42 -6.59
CA SER A 150 -18.99 12.80 -6.06
C SER A 150 -19.73 13.66 -5.03
N ALA A 151 -19.09 14.68 -4.44
CA ALA A 151 -19.75 15.59 -3.49
C ALA A 151 -20.54 16.74 -4.16
N VAL A 152 -20.33 17.02 -5.45
CA VAL A 152 -20.94 18.17 -6.14
C VAL A 152 -22.13 17.78 -7.04
N ALA A 153 -22.32 16.49 -7.35
CA ALA A 153 -23.24 16.07 -8.42
C ALA A 153 -24.49 15.27 -7.95
N LEU A 154 -25.10 15.65 -6.83
CA LEU A 154 -26.47 15.23 -6.49
C LEU A 154 -27.30 16.42 -5.94
N ALA A 155 -27.25 17.56 -6.64
CA ALA A 155 -28.35 18.52 -6.55
C ALA A 155 -29.52 17.99 -7.41
N PRO A 156 -30.73 17.86 -6.88
CA PRO A 156 -31.84 17.27 -7.63
C PRO A 156 -32.28 18.20 -8.76
N ALA A 157 -32.20 17.71 -9.99
CA ALA A 157 -32.82 18.28 -11.18
C ALA A 157 -34.37 18.16 -11.11
N GLN A 158 -35.00 18.80 -10.12
CA GLN A 158 -36.44 18.73 -9.84
C GLN A 158 -37.18 20.03 -10.14
N GLN A 159 -36.62 20.96 -10.92
CA GLN A 159 -37.17 22.33 -11.00
C GLN A 159 -37.15 22.98 -12.40
N GLU A 160 -37.40 22.25 -13.48
CA GLU A 160 -37.64 22.89 -14.80
C GLU A 160 -38.79 22.30 -15.63
N TRP A 161 -39.70 21.52 -15.02
CA TRP A 161 -40.98 21.17 -15.65
C TRP A 161 -42.15 21.66 -14.80
N SER A 162 -42.30 22.97 -14.74
CA SER A 162 -43.54 23.59 -14.27
C SER A 162 -43.79 24.88 -15.04
N LEU A 163 -44.76 24.75 -15.95
CA LEU A 163 -45.56 25.77 -16.66
C LEU A 163 -44.95 26.39 -17.92
#